data_AF-H7FPK1-F1
#
_entry.id   AF-H7FPK1-F1
#
_cell.length_a   1.000
_cell.length_b   1.000
_cell.length_c   1.000
_cell.angle_alpha   90.00
_cell.angle_beta   90.00
_cell.angle_gamma   90.00
#
_symmetry.space_group_name_H-M   'P 1'
#
loop_
_entity.id
_entity.type
_entity.pdbx_description
1 polymer ?
#
loop_
_entity_poly.entity_id
_entity_poly.type
_entity_poly.pdbx_seq_one_letter_code
_entity_poly.pdbx_strand_id
1 'polypeptide(L)'
;MKAIEDGFVLETTNKKKRKTESNKWDKCLTDYKNYFEEYKKHYKNSQNGDKFSLSQYPYMRARWEVLKERIIKAHSNNSLTKKQIQKVVNINMKIVKIYF
;
A
#
# COMPACT_ATOMS: atom_id res chain seq x y z
N MET A 1 20.92 -21.80 -58.84
CA MET A 1 20.18 -20.64 -58.29
C MET A 1 19.37 -21.18 -57.11
N LYS A 2 19.87 -20.99 -55.90
CA LYS A 2 19.54 -19.91 -54.94
C LYS A 2 18.37 -20.30 -54.02
N ALA A 3 18.75 -20.60 -52.78
CA ALA A 3 18.07 -20.35 -51.51
C ALA A 3 16.57 -20.65 -51.40
N ILE A 4 16.26 -21.74 -50.70
CA ILE A 4 15.03 -21.89 -49.92
C ILE A 4 15.24 -21.05 -48.65
N GLU A 5 15.09 -19.74 -48.79
CA GLU A 5 14.83 -18.82 -47.70
C GLU A 5 13.32 -18.65 -47.65
N ASP A 6 12.67 -19.39 -46.76
CA ASP A 6 11.46 -18.89 -46.09
C ASP A 6 11.49 -19.51 -44.70
N GLY A 7 12.24 -18.82 -43.86
CA GLY A 7 12.49 -19.17 -42.48
C GLY A 7 11.17 -19.37 -41.76
N PHE A 8 11.07 -20.53 -41.11
CA PHE A 8 10.22 -20.77 -39.96
C PHE A 8 10.69 -19.83 -38.83
N VAL A 9 10.37 -18.54 -38.99
CA VAL A 9 10.44 -17.55 -37.92
C VAL A 9 9.25 -17.89 -37.05
N LEU A 10 9.53 -18.73 -36.05
CA LEU A 10 8.71 -18.95 -34.88
C LEU A 10 8.42 -17.57 -34.31
N GLU A 11 7.31 -16.98 -34.76
CA GLU A 11 6.81 -15.71 -34.30
C GLU A 11 6.75 -15.83 -32.80
N THR A 12 7.64 -15.08 -32.16
CA THR A 12 7.74 -14.89 -30.73
C THR A 12 6.50 -14.12 -30.29
N THR A 13 5.35 -14.80 -30.38
CA THR A 13 4.06 -14.26 -30.02
C THR A 13 4.02 -14.20 -28.50
N ASN A 14 4.11 -12.97 -28.03
CA ASN A 14 3.55 -12.54 -26.77
C ASN A 14 4.13 -13.21 -25.51
N LYS A 15 5.44 -13.07 -25.30
CA LYS A 15 5.89 -12.58 -23.98
C LYS A 15 5.50 -11.11 -23.86
N LYS A 16 4.18 -10.84 -23.85
CA LYS A 16 3.64 -9.58 -23.34
C LYS A 16 4.17 -9.49 -21.92
N LYS A 17 5.13 -8.58 -21.71
CA LYS A 17 5.65 -8.20 -20.41
C LYS A 17 4.47 -8.22 -19.45
N ARG A 18 4.50 -9.12 -18.46
CA ARG A 18 3.66 -9.01 -17.27
C ARG A 18 4.07 -7.69 -16.64
N LYS A 19 3.47 -6.58 -17.11
CA LYS A 19 3.51 -5.30 -16.43
C LYS A 19 2.82 -5.60 -15.13
N THR A 20 3.66 -5.77 -14.13
CA THR A 20 3.36 -5.96 -12.73
C THR A 20 2.09 -5.20 -12.40
N GLU A 21 0.97 -5.90 -12.17
CA GLU A 21 -0.21 -5.40 -11.44
C GLU A 21 0.16 -5.20 -9.96
N SER A 22 1.36 -4.67 -9.75
CA SER A 22 1.78 -4.06 -8.53
C SER A 22 1.30 -2.61 -8.58
N ASN A 23 0.46 -2.11 -7.69
CA ASN A 23 -0.25 -2.76 -6.62
C ASN A 23 -1.09 -1.66 -5.96
N LYS A 24 -2.29 -1.33 -6.47
CA LYS A 24 -3.11 -0.24 -5.88
C LYS A 24 -3.24 -0.42 -4.36
N TRP A 25 -3.38 -1.67 -3.93
CA TRP A 25 -3.43 -2.06 -2.53
C TRP A 25 -2.05 -1.95 -1.84
N ASP A 26 -0.96 -2.35 -2.49
CA ASP A 26 0.44 -1.98 -2.20
C ASP A 26 0.63 -0.56 -1.70
N LYS A 27 0.25 0.38 -2.55
CA LYS A 27 0.34 1.80 -2.25
C LYS A 27 -0.59 2.16 -1.10
N CYS A 28 -1.85 1.72 -1.14
CA CYS A 28 -2.81 1.96 -0.06
C CYS A 28 -2.31 1.48 1.32
N LEU A 29 -1.65 0.31 1.38
CA LEU A 29 -1.09 -0.25 2.61
C LEU A 29 0.17 0.49 3.06
N THR A 30 0.99 0.95 2.11
CA THR A 30 2.15 1.80 2.40
C THR A 30 1.70 3.14 2.97
N ASP A 31 0.73 3.79 2.33
CA ASP A 31 0.14 5.04 2.79
C ASP A 31 -0.53 4.86 4.15
N TYR A 32 -1.27 3.77 4.36
CA TYR A 32 -1.92 3.46 5.64
C TYR A 32 -0.91 3.41 6.79
N LYS A 33 0.23 2.75 6.57
CA LYS A 33 1.33 2.73 7.54
C LYS A 33 1.92 4.13 7.73
N ASN A 34 2.21 4.86 6.66
CA ASN A 34 2.87 6.15 6.73
C ASN A 34 2.03 7.21 7.46
N TYR A 35 0.74 7.30 7.16
CA TYR A 35 -0.16 8.23 7.85
C TYR A 35 -0.27 7.92 9.35
N PHE A 36 -0.23 6.64 9.73
CA PHE A 36 -0.19 6.26 11.14
C PHE A 36 1.12 6.69 11.83
N GLU A 37 2.26 6.49 11.19
CA GLU A 37 3.56 6.91 11.76
C GLU A 37 3.66 8.44 11.89
N GLU A 38 3.20 9.20 10.88
CA GLU A 38 3.16 10.67 10.96
C GLU A 38 2.13 11.15 11.99
N TYR A 39 0.97 10.50 12.09
CA TYR A 39 0.03 10.76 13.18
C TYR A 39 0.70 10.59 14.55
N LYS A 40 1.37 9.47 14.78
CA LYS A 40 2.07 9.18 16.04
C LYS A 40 3.12 10.24 16.35
N LYS A 41 3.93 10.61 15.35
CA LYS A 41 4.98 11.62 15.47
C LYS A 41 4.40 12.99 15.84
N HIS A 42 3.42 13.47 15.09
CA HIS A 42 2.79 14.76 15.36
C HIS A 42 1.99 14.75 16.66
N TYR A 43 1.35 13.63 17.01
CA TYR A 43 0.69 13.49 18.30
C TYR A 43 1.68 13.67 19.45
N LYS A 44 2.81 12.94 19.43
CA LYS A 44 3.85 13.08 20.47
C LYS A 44 4.40 14.51 20.54
N ASN A 45 4.71 15.13 19.41
CA ASN A 45 5.21 16.50 19.38
C ASN A 45 4.17 17.51 19.87
N SER A 46 2.89 17.30 19.57
CA SER A 46 1.80 18.15 20.05
C SER A 46 1.67 18.15 21.58
N GLN A 47 1.93 17.01 22.23
CA GLN A 47 1.97 16.92 23.70
C GLN A 47 3.10 17.77 24.30
N ASN A 48 4.16 18.02 23.53
CA ASN A 48 5.28 18.89 23.93
C ASN A 48 5.03 20.37 23.59
N GLY A 49 3.82 20.74 23.12
CA GLY A 49 3.46 22.12 22.80
C GLY A 49 3.84 22.59 21.39
N ASP A 50 4.25 21.69 20.49
CA ASP A 50 4.52 22.03 19.08
C ASP A 50 3.21 22.42 18.37
N LYS A 51 3.09 23.71 18.05
CA LYS A 51 1.93 24.31 17.37
C LYS A 51 1.71 23.78 15.96
N PHE A 52 2.78 23.49 15.21
CA PHE A 52 2.65 22.90 13.89
C PHE A 52 2.05 21.51 14.03
N SER A 53 2.61 20.69 14.91
CA SER A 53 2.14 19.34 15.16
C SER A 53 0.72 19.29 15.72
N LEU A 54 0.31 20.24 16.58
CA LEU A 54 -1.08 20.42 17.05
C LEU A 54 -2.07 20.57 15.89
N SER A 55 -1.67 21.25 14.81
CA SER A 55 -2.51 21.41 13.60
C SER A 55 -2.50 20.17 12.69
N GLN A 56 -1.40 19.41 12.67
CA GLN A 56 -1.18 18.34 11.70
C GLN A 56 -1.68 16.97 12.17
N TYR A 57 -1.55 16.62 13.45
CA TYR A 57 -1.94 15.29 13.92
C TYR A 57 -3.43 14.96 13.64
N PRO A 58 -4.40 15.91 13.72
CA PRO A 58 -5.79 15.61 13.40
C PRO A 58 -5.98 15.24 11.92
N TYR A 59 -5.28 15.94 11.03
CA TYR A 59 -5.30 15.64 9.59
C TYR A 59 -4.71 14.25 9.31
N MET A 60 -3.56 13.92 9.89
CA MET A 60 -2.94 12.60 9.70
C MET A 60 -3.84 11.47 10.21
N ARG A 61 -4.50 11.68 11.36
CA ARG A 61 -5.49 10.74 11.90
C ARG A 61 -6.65 10.52 10.94
N ALA A 62 -7.26 11.59 10.44
CA ALA A 62 -8.39 11.50 9.52
C ALA A 62 -8.01 10.73 8.23
N ARG A 63 -6.82 11.00 7.67
CA ARG A 63 -6.33 10.28 6.48
C ARG A 63 -6.07 8.80 6.76
N TRP A 64 -5.50 8.48 7.92
CA TRP A 64 -5.29 7.11 8.36
C TRP A 64 -6.61 6.34 8.52
N GLU A 65 -7.62 6.94 9.16
CA GLU A 65 -8.96 6.36 9.34
C GLU A 65 -9.66 6.10 7.98
N VAL A 66 -9.59 7.04 7.04
CA VAL A 66 -10.12 6.84 5.67
C VAL A 66 -9.46 5.64 4.97
N LEU A 67 -8.14 5.48 5.11
CA LEU A 67 -7.43 4.34 4.53
C LEU A 67 -7.80 3.03 5.23
N LYS A 68 -8.00 3.05 6.55
CA LYS A 68 -8.49 1.89 7.32
C LYS A 68 -9.82 1.39 6.76
N GLU A 69 -10.80 2.29 6.59
CA GLU A 69 -12.11 1.96 6.03
C GLU A 69 -12.00 1.41 4.61
N ARG A 70 -11.12 2.00 3.79
CA ARG A 70 -10.88 1.51 2.43
C ARG A 70 -10.31 0.10 2.40
N ILE A 71 -9.39 -0.23 3.32
CA ILE A 71 -8.80 -1.56 3.46
C ILE A 71 -9.84 -2.57 3.95
N ILE A 72 -10.70 -2.19 4.89
CA ILE A 72 -11.80 -3.04 5.39
C ILE A 72 -12.74 -3.41 4.23
N LYS A 73 -13.17 -2.42 3.43
CA LYS A 73 -14.00 -2.65 2.24
C LYS A 73 -13.30 -3.51 1.18
N ALA A 74 -11.99 -3.33 1.00
CA ALA A 74 -11.22 -4.17 0.09
C ALA A 74 -11.16 -5.63 0.56
N HIS A 75 -11.01 -5.83 1.86
CA HIS A 75 -11.02 -7.16 2.47
C HIS A 75 -12.39 -7.83 2.34
N SER A 76 -13.49 -7.14 2.66
CA SER A 76 -14.85 -7.68 2.53
C SER A 76 -15.18 -8.08 1.09
N ASN A 77 -14.62 -7.36 0.12
CA ASN A 77 -14.84 -7.60 -1.30
C ASN A 77 -13.80 -8.58 -1.90
N ASN A 78 -13.05 -9.32 -1.08
CA ASN A 78 -12.00 -10.26 -1.52
C ASN A 78 -10.98 -9.64 -2.50
N SER A 79 -10.77 -8.33 -2.42
CA SER A 79 -9.89 -7.58 -3.33
C SER A 79 -8.43 -7.58 -2.90
N LEU A 80 -8.12 -8.16 -1.72
CA LEU A 80 -6.77 -8.25 -1.16
C LEU A 80 -6.22 -9.68 -1.30
N THR A 81 -4.96 -9.77 -1.69
CA THR A 81 -4.22 -11.04 -1.69
C THR A 81 -3.86 -11.47 -0.26
N LYS A 82 -3.58 -12.76 -0.04
CA LYS A 82 -3.10 -13.28 1.26
C LYS A 82 -1.88 -12.52 1.79
N LYS A 83 -0.94 -12.13 0.92
CA LYS A 83 0.25 -11.34 1.30
C LYS A 83 -0.13 -9.95 1.81
N GLN A 84 -1.12 -9.31 1.20
CA GLN A 84 -1.61 -7.98 1.61
C GLN A 84 -2.36 -8.04 2.93
N ILE A 85 -3.19 -9.07 3.12
CA ILE A 85 -3.89 -9.34 4.38
C ILE A 85 -2.86 -9.52 5.51
N GLN A 86 -1.83 -10.34 5.31
CA GLN A 86 -0.75 -10.49 6.28
C GLN A 86 -0.06 -9.16 6.60
N LYS A 87 0.15 -8.31 5.59
CA LYS A 87 0.75 -6.99 5.76
C LYS A 87 -0.13 -6.06 6.61
N VAL A 88 -1.45 -6.08 6.41
CA VAL A 88 -2.42 -5.35 7.25
C VAL A 88 -2.35 -5.82 8.70
N VAL A 89 -2.37 -7.13 8.91
CA VAL A 89 -2.26 -7.73 10.26
C VAL A 89 -0.97 -7.30 10.95
N ASN A 90 0.16 -7.38 10.25
CA ASN A 90 1.46 -6.97 10.79
C ASN A 90 1.51 -5.46 11.13
N ILE A 91 0.87 -4.60 10.33
CA ILE A 91 0.75 -3.17 10.64
C ILE A 91 -0.09 -3.01 11.91
N ASN A 92 -1.29 -3.59 11.96
CA ASN A 92 -2.21 -3.44 13.10
C ASN A 92 -1.62 -3.98 14.41
N MET A 93 -0.88 -5.10 14.38
CA MET A 93 -0.18 -5.60 15.57
C MET A 93 0.85 -4.60 16.11
N LYS A 94 1.59 -3.91 15.23
CA LYS A 94 2.51 -2.84 15.65
C LYS A 94 1.76 -1.67 16.28
N ILE A 95 0.60 -1.31 15.72
CA ILE A 95 -0.26 -0.25 16.27
C ILE A 95 -0.69 -0.64 17.68
N VAL A 96 -1.25 -1.83 17.87
CA VAL A 96 -1.72 -2.29 19.19
C VAL A 96 -0.59 -2.29 20.21
N LYS A 97 0.58 -2.87 19.89
CA LYS A 97 1.75 -2.91 20.80
C LYS A 97 2.26 -1.53 21.24
N ILE A 98 1.99 -0.47 20.46
CA ILE A 98 2.43 0.89 20.79
C ILE A 98 1.44 1.58 21.75
N TYR A 99 0.16 1.24 21.67
CA TYR A 99 -0.92 1.96 22.36
C TYR A 99 -1.61 1.16 23.47
N PHE A 100 -1.31 -0.14 23.59
CA PHE A 100 -1.76 -1.06 24.64
C PHE A 100 -0.57 -1.88 25.13
#